data_AF-A0AAD4BX83-F1
#
_entry.id   AF-A0AAD4BX83-F1
#
_cell.length_a   1.000
_cell.length_b   1.000
_cell.length_c   1.000
_cell.angle_alpha   90.00
_cell.angle_beta   90.00
_cell.angle_gamma   90.00
#
_symmetry.space_group_name_H-M   'P 1'
#
loop_
_entity.id
_entity.type
_entity.pdbx_description
1 polymer ?
#
loop_
_entity_poly.entity_id
_entity_poly.type
_entity_poly.pdbx_seq_one_letter_code
_entity_poly.pdbx_strand_id
1 'polypeptide(L)'
;MDSSRPRFPDAGPYLRQQLGLSSHEPVRLQSLPDPPLGEKPTTPLPMLIKLAIYGSPNKQLTLQEIYAGLENRFQWFRDHKHEKAWKNSIRHNLSLNQVFQHVPRPITEPGKGSYWQLD
;
A
#
# COMPACT_ATOMS: atom_id res chain seq x y z
N MET A 1 -25.59 8.00 16.86
CA MET A 1 -24.52 7.02 16.57
C MET A 1 -24.43 6.94 15.05
N ASP A 2 -23.62 7.80 14.44
CA ASP A 2 -23.39 7.81 13.00
C ASP A 2 -21.92 7.45 12.77
N SER A 3 -21.68 6.19 12.41
CA SER A 3 -20.35 5.62 12.17
C SER A 3 -20.15 5.29 10.68
N SER A 4 -20.83 6.03 9.79
CA SER A 4 -20.90 5.68 8.36
C SER A 4 -20.19 6.66 7.43
N ARG A 5 -19.25 7.47 7.95
CA ARG A 5 -18.35 8.26 7.09
C ARG A 5 -16.96 7.61 7.06
N PRO A 6 -16.38 7.32 5.88
CA PRO A 6 -14.96 7.00 5.80
C PRO A 6 -14.17 8.15 6.43
N ARG A 7 -13.25 7.83 7.34
CA ARG A 7 -12.55 8.83 8.15
C ARG A 7 -11.65 9.72 7.29
N PHE A 8 -11.37 9.30 6.05
CA PHE A 8 -10.81 10.12 4.99
C PHE A 8 -11.67 10.11 3.71
N PRO A 9 -12.40 11.20 3.40
CA PRO A 9 -12.98 11.37 2.06
C PRO A 9 -11.83 11.53 1.06
N ASP A 10 -11.62 10.52 0.21
CA ASP A 10 -10.56 10.42 -0.81
C ASP A 10 -9.15 10.81 -0.31
N ALA A 11 -8.30 9.84 0.02
CA ALA A 11 -6.89 10.10 0.36
C ALA A 11 -6.06 10.72 -0.79
N GLY A 12 -6.62 10.81 -2.00
CA GLY A 12 -5.96 11.30 -3.21
C GLY A 12 -5.33 12.68 -3.09
N PRO A 13 -6.05 13.75 -2.74
CA PRO A 13 -5.50 15.09 -2.61
C PRO A 13 -4.32 15.16 -1.62
N TYR A 14 -4.46 14.51 -0.46
CA TYR A 14 -3.40 14.46 0.55
C TYR A 14 -2.14 13.75 0.01
N LEU A 15 -2.31 12.58 -0.64
CA LEU A 15 -1.18 11.83 -1.19
C LEU A 15 -0.51 12.59 -2.35
N ARG A 16 -1.27 13.30 -3.19
CA ARG A 16 -0.71 14.16 -4.25
C ARG A 16 0.11 15.29 -3.67
N GLN A 17 -0.41 15.99 -2.66
CA GLN A 17 0.32 17.07 -1.98
C GLN A 17 1.63 16.55 -1.39
N GLN A 18 1.60 15.39 -0.74
CA GLN A 18 2.80 14.80 -0.13
C GLN A 18 3.84 14.35 -1.16
N LEU A 19 3.40 13.97 -2.37
CA LEU A 19 4.27 13.57 -3.47
C LEU A 19 4.64 14.71 -4.43
N GLY A 20 4.08 15.92 -4.25
CA GLY A 20 4.27 17.02 -5.18
C GLY A 20 3.63 16.79 -6.57
N LEU A 21 2.58 15.98 -6.63
CA LEU A 21 1.87 15.65 -7.88
C LEU A 21 0.77 16.66 -8.19
N SER A 22 0.52 16.87 -9.48
CA SER A 22 -0.64 17.63 -9.97
C SER A 22 -1.97 16.88 -9.73
N SER A 23 -3.10 17.61 -9.79
CA SER A 23 -4.44 17.08 -9.54
C SER A 23 -4.84 15.90 -10.42
N HIS A 24 -4.31 15.83 -11.64
CA HIS A 24 -4.65 14.81 -12.64
C HIS A 24 -3.70 13.61 -12.62
N GLU A 25 -2.58 13.71 -11.92
CA GLU A 25 -1.62 12.61 -11.87
C GLU A 25 -2.15 11.44 -11.02
N PRO A 26 -1.90 10.20 -11.47
CA PRO A 26 -2.30 9.03 -10.73
C PRO A 26 -1.47 8.91 -9.45
N VAL A 27 -2.09 8.49 -8.36
CA VAL A 27 -1.42 8.21 -7.08
C VAL A 27 -1.22 6.71 -6.97
N ARG A 28 0.00 6.24 -7.20
CA ARG A 28 0.36 4.82 -7.21
C ARG A 28 1.86 4.64 -7.02
N LEU A 29 2.32 3.40 -6.88
CA LEU A 29 3.75 3.08 -6.74
C LEU A 29 4.60 3.60 -7.92
N GLN A 30 4.04 3.68 -9.12
CA GLN A 30 4.72 4.22 -10.31
C GLN A 30 4.93 5.74 -10.26
N SER A 31 4.25 6.43 -9.35
CA SER A 31 4.42 7.88 -9.15
C SER A 31 5.65 8.22 -8.32
N LEU A 32 6.33 7.21 -7.75
CA LEU A 32 7.58 7.38 -7.04
C LEU A 32 8.78 7.34 -8.00
N PRO A 33 9.85 8.11 -7.72
CA PRO A 33 11.09 8.03 -8.47
C PRO A 33 11.70 6.63 -8.37
N ASP A 34 12.44 6.22 -9.39
CA ASP A 34 13.21 4.98 -9.35
C ASP A 34 14.38 5.11 -8.36
N PRO A 35 14.58 4.11 -7.48
CA PRO A 35 15.82 4.04 -6.70
C PRO A 35 17.01 3.75 -7.63
N PRO A 36 18.25 3.98 -7.17
CA PRO A 36 19.43 3.46 -7.83
C PRO A 36 19.32 1.95 -8.07
N LEU A 37 20.00 1.45 -9.10
CA LEU A 37 19.89 0.04 -9.51
C LEU A 37 20.24 -0.90 -8.36
N GLY A 38 19.32 -1.83 -8.08
CA GLY A 38 19.48 -2.80 -6.99
C GLY A 38 19.35 -2.23 -5.58
N GLU A 39 19.02 -0.95 -5.41
CA GLU A 39 18.84 -0.34 -4.08
C GLU A 39 17.38 -0.33 -3.63
N LYS A 40 17.20 -0.35 -2.30
CA LYS A 40 15.89 -0.23 -1.68
C LYS A 40 15.36 1.20 -1.85
N PRO A 41 14.07 1.39 -2.18
CA PRO A 41 13.47 2.72 -2.20
C PRO A 41 13.69 3.47 -0.88
N THR A 42 14.10 4.74 -0.96
CA THR A 42 14.22 5.64 0.19
C THR A 42 12.87 6.04 0.77
N THR A 43 11.81 5.87 -0.01
CA THR A 43 10.43 6.09 0.42
C THR A 43 10.09 5.19 1.63
N PRO A 44 9.57 5.76 2.72
CA PRO A 44 9.20 4.99 3.91
C PRO A 44 8.17 3.90 3.62
N LEU A 45 8.27 2.75 4.32
CA LEU A 45 7.35 1.62 4.14
C LEU A 45 5.86 2.00 4.28
N PRO A 46 5.43 2.84 5.25
CA PRO A 46 4.03 3.28 5.29
C PRO A 46 3.59 3.96 3.99
N MET A 47 4.45 4.79 3.38
CA MET A 47 4.11 5.46 2.13
C MET A 47 4.03 4.47 0.97
N LEU A 48 4.97 3.52 0.88
CA LEU A 48 4.90 2.44 -0.12
C LEU A 48 3.59 1.65 -0.03
N ILE A 49 3.19 1.27 1.19
CA ILE A 49 1.94 0.52 1.42
C ILE A 49 0.72 1.37 1.06
N LYS A 50 0.70 2.67 1.44
CA LYS A 50 -0.38 3.60 1.07
C LYS A 50 -0.58 3.67 -0.44
N LEU A 51 0.50 3.83 -1.18
CA LEU A 51 0.45 3.94 -2.64
C LEU A 51 0.09 2.62 -3.33
N ALA A 52 0.48 1.48 -2.76
CA ALA A 52 0.05 0.17 -3.24
C ALA A 52 -1.47 0.01 -3.10
N ILE A 53 -2.00 0.26 -1.89
CA ILE A 53 -3.44 0.12 -1.59
C ILE A 53 -4.26 1.14 -2.39
N TYR A 54 -3.90 2.42 -2.32
CA TYR A 54 -4.63 3.48 -3.03
C TYR A 54 -4.51 3.35 -4.55
N GLY A 55 -3.38 2.85 -5.06
CA GLY A 55 -3.20 2.59 -6.49
C GLY A 55 -4.01 1.42 -7.02
N SER A 56 -4.58 0.56 -6.15
CA SER A 56 -5.35 -0.59 -6.59
C SER A 56 -6.75 -0.18 -7.10
N PRO A 57 -7.36 -0.97 -8.02
CA PRO A 57 -8.69 -0.65 -8.55
C PRO A 57 -9.75 -0.51 -7.46
N ASN A 58 -9.71 -1.39 -6.46
CA ASN A 58 -10.70 -1.48 -5.39
C ASN A 58 -10.29 -0.75 -4.11
N LYS A 59 -9.17 0.00 -4.12
CA LYS A 59 -8.61 0.71 -2.95
C LYS A 59 -8.37 -0.21 -1.74
N GLN A 60 -8.18 -1.48 -2.02
CA GLN A 60 -7.91 -2.53 -1.05
C GLN A 60 -6.95 -3.54 -1.65
N LEU A 61 -6.10 -4.13 -0.81
CA LEU A 61 -5.20 -5.20 -1.20
C LEU A 61 -5.04 -6.18 -0.03
N THR A 62 -4.82 -7.44 -0.35
CA THR A 62 -4.37 -8.44 0.61
C THR A 62 -2.89 -8.25 0.91
N LEU A 63 -2.42 -8.84 2.01
CA LEU A 63 -0.99 -8.85 2.34
C LEU A 63 -0.12 -9.39 1.20
N GLN A 64 -0.59 -10.44 0.51
CA GLN A 64 0.14 -11.07 -0.58
C GLN A 64 0.19 -10.15 -1.81
N GLU A 65 -0.89 -9.43 -2.11
CA GLU A 65 -0.91 -8.47 -3.21
C GLU A 65 -0.06 -7.24 -2.93
N ILE A 66 0.05 -6.80 -1.66
CA ILE A 66 1.00 -5.75 -1.26
C ILE A 66 2.44 -6.19 -1.55
N TYR A 67 2.81 -7.43 -1.18
CA TYR A 67 4.14 -7.96 -1.52
C TYR A 67 4.35 -7.97 -3.03
N ALA A 68 3.41 -8.51 -3.79
CA ALA A 68 3.50 -8.58 -5.24
C ALA A 68 3.61 -7.19 -5.88
N GLY A 69 2.87 -6.19 -5.39
CA GLY A 69 2.96 -4.81 -5.88
C GLY A 69 4.36 -4.21 -5.72
N LEU A 70 5.01 -4.46 -4.58
CA LEU A 70 6.37 -4.00 -4.32
C LEU A 70 7.41 -4.77 -5.16
N GLU A 71 7.29 -6.09 -5.24
CA GLU A 71 8.16 -6.97 -6.05
C GLU A 71 8.05 -6.66 -7.56
N ASN A 72 6.86 -6.27 -8.03
CA ASN A 72 6.64 -5.86 -9.41
C ASN A 72 7.26 -4.49 -9.70
N ARG A 73 7.14 -3.53 -8.76
CA ARG A 73 7.61 -2.15 -8.96
C ARG A 73 9.12 -1.97 -8.79
N PHE A 74 9.72 -2.57 -7.77
CA PHE A 74 11.11 -2.29 -7.40
C PHE A 74 11.96 -3.55 -7.41
N GLN A 75 13.11 -3.46 -8.08
CA GLN A 75 14.06 -4.57 -8.22
C GLN A 75 14.51 -5.12 -6.87
N TRP A 76 14.82 -4.25 -5.89
CA TRP A 76 15.30 -4.70 -4.58
C TRP A 76 14.32 -5.68 -3.91
N PHE A 77 13.01 -5.38 -3.88
CA PHE A 77 12.02 -6.31 -3.29
C PHE A 77 11.92 -7.62 -4.06
N ARG A 78 12.07 -7.58 -5.38
CA ARG A 78 12.06 -8.76 -6.24
C ARG A 78 13.24 -9.69 -5.97
N ASP A 79 14.44 -9.12 -5.86
CA ASP A 79 15.67 -9.87 -5.61
C ASP A 79 15.64 -10.48 -4.18
N HIS A 80 14.99 -9.79 -3.25
CA HIS A 80 14.85 -10.22 -1.86
C HIS A 80 13.52 -10.95 -1.60
N LYS A 81 12.79 -11.42 -2.62
CA LYS A 81 11.40 -11.94 -2.47
C LYS A 81 11.23 -13.08 -1.44
N HIS A 82 12.29 -13.84 -1.18
CA HIS A 82 12.27 -14.94 -0.23
C HIS A 82 12.61 -14.53 1.21
N GLU A 83 13.05 -13.29 1.43
CA GLU A 83 13.45 -12.82 2.74
C GLU A 83 12.26 -12.50 3.63
N LYS A 84 12.30 -13.06 4.84
CA LYS A 84 11.27 -12.82 5.86
C LYS A 84 11.38 -11.44 6.50
N ALA A 85 12.58 -10.84 6.50
CA ALA A 85 12.88 -9.60 7.20
C ALA A 85 12.00 -8.44 6.71
N TRP A 86 12.06 -8.09 5.42
CA TRP A 86 11.25 -6.99 4.88
C TRP A 86 9.75 -7.31 4.90
N LYS A 87 9.35 -8.57 4.66
CA LYS A 87 7.95 -9.00 4.79
C LYS A 87 7.43 -8.82 6.22
N ASN A 88 8.27 -9.05 7.22
CA ASN A 88 7.94 -8.79 8.62
C ASN A 88 7.77 -7.29 8.88
N SER A 89 8.65 -6.45 8.31
CA SER A 89 8.51 -5.00 8.40
C SER A 89 7.21 -4.50 7.76
N ILE A 90 6.76 -5.09 6.65
CA ILE A 90 5.45 -4.75 6.04
C ILE A 90 4.30 -5.11 6.98
N ARG A 91 4.26 -6.35 7.51
CA ARG A 91 3.21 -6.76 8.47
C ARG A 91 3.19 -5.87 9.71
N HIS A 92 4.37 -5.58 10.26
CA HIS A 92 4.50 -4.68 11.39
C HIS A 92 3.93 -3.29 11.09
N ASN A 93 4.23 -2.70 9.92
CA ASN A 93 3.70 -1.39 9.56
C ASN A 93 2.18 -1.38 9.38
N LEU A 94 1.62 -2.45 8.80
CA LEU A 94 0.16 -2.61 8.65
C LEU A 94 -0.55 -2.63 10.01
N SER A 95 0.03 -3.28 11.01
CA SER A 95 -0.56 -3.32 12.36
C SER A 95 -0.25 -2.08 13.20
N LEU A 96 0.91 -1.44 13.00
CA LEU A 96 1.36 -0.30 13.81
C LEU A 96 0.66 1.00 13.43
N ASN A 97 0.46 1.26 12.13
CA ASN A 97 -0.07 2.54 11.66
C ASN A 97 -1.60 2.46 11.52
N GLN A 98 -2.31 3.29 12.31
CA GLN A 98 -3.78 3.32 12.35
C GLN A 98 -4.47 3.64 11.01
N VAL A 99 -3.72 4.22 10.06
CA VAL A 99 -4.21 4.49 8.69
C VAL A 99 -4.53 3.20 7.92
N PHE A 100 -3.97 2.05 8.31
CA PHE A 100 -4.24 0.77 7.65
C PHE A 100 -5.32 -0.01 8.41
N GLN A 101 -6.45 -0.22 7.76
CA GLN A 101 -7.57 -0.95 8.33
C GLN A 101 -7.60 -2.39 7.82
N HIS A 102 -7.75 -3.34 8.74
CA HIS A 102 -7.88 -4.76 8.44
C HIS A 102 -9.36 -5.10 8.22
N VAL A 103 -9.73 -5.41 6.98
CA VAL A 103 -11.11 -5.62 6.54
C VAL A 103 -11.34 -7.09 6.17
N PRO A 104 -12.27 -7.80 6.83
CA PRO A 104 -12.60 -9.18 6.48
C PRO A 104 -13.05 -9.29 5.01
N ARG A 105 -12.71 -10.41 4.36
CA ARG A 105 -13.26 -10.70 3.03
C ARG A 105 -14.76 -10.96 3.11
N PRO A 106 -15.53 -10.58 2.07
CA PRO A 106 -16.90 -11.05 1.92
C PRO A 106 -16.96 -12.58 1.92
N ILE A 107 -18.00 -13.15 2.52
CA ILE A 107 -18.24 -14.61 2.52
C ILE A 107 -18.36 -15.15 1.07
N THR A 108 -18.82 -14.30 0.16
CA THR A 108 -18.96 -14.58 -1.28
C THR A 108 -17.62 -14.65 -2.04
N GLU A 109 -16.52 -14.17 -1.45
CA GLU A 109 -15.17 -14.18 -2.04
C GLU A 109 -14.23 -15.09 -1.22
N PRO A 110 -14.33 -16.43 -1.39
CA PRO A 110 -13.47 -17.35 -0.66
C PRO A 110 -12.00 -17.12 -1.04
N GLY A 111 -11.14 -16.97 -0.04
CA GLY A 111 -9.71 -16.73 -0.25
C GLY A 111 -8.94 -16.62 1.05
N LYS A 112 -7.61 -16.69 0.95
CA LYS A 112 -6.72 -16.58 2.12
C LYS A 112 -6.55 -15.12 2.54
N GLY A 113 -6.61 -14.90 3.86
CA GLY A 113 -6.33 -13.62 4.50
C GLY A 113 -7.41 -12.57 4.30
N SER A 114 -7.15 -11.38 4.81
CA SER A 114 -8.06 -10.24 4.79
C SER A 114 -7.57 -9.16 3.84
N TYR A 115 -8.44 -8.21 3.54
CA TYR A 115 -8.07 -6.98 2.84
C TYR A 115 -7.48 -5.97 3.81
N TRP A 116 -6.61 -5.13 3.28
CA TRP A 116 -6.10 -3.92 3.91
C TRP A 116 -6.57 -2.72 3.10
N GLN A 117 -7.14 -1.75 3.79
CA GLN A 117 -7.66 -0.49 3.24
C GLN A 117 -7.00 0.70 3.93
N LEU A 118 -7.15 1.89 3.34
CA LEU A 118 -6.86 3.14 4.03
C LEU A 118 -8.13 3.59 4.77
N ASP A 119 -8.01 3.92 6.06
CA ASP A 119 -9.08 4.65 6.79
C ASP A 119 -9.32 6.02 6.15
#